data_AF-A0A3S1I792-F1
#
_entry.id   AF-A0A3S1I792-F1
#
_cell.length_a   1.000
_cell.length_b   1.000
_cell.length_c   1.000
_cell.angle_alpha   90.00
_cell.angle_beta   90.00
_cell.angle_gamma   90.00
#
_symmetry.space_group_name_H-M   'P 1'
#
loop_
_entity.id
_entity.type
_entity.pdbx_description
1 polymer ?
#
loop_
_entity_poly.entity_id
_entity_poly.type
_entity_poly.pdbx_seq_one_letter_code
_entity_poly.pdbx_strand_id
1 'polypeptide(L)'
;PDTLRPSAVINGVDDGAISADGKVSGTYLHGLFSADAFRAKFLENLGVKGGGVDYRAEVERALDEVAAELETHLDCDAIFGLAR
;
A
#
# COMPACT_ATOMS: atom_id res chain seq x y z
N PRO A 1 -3.02 -26.69 -5.21
CA PRO A 1 -2.23 -26.87 -6.46
C PRO A 1 -1.45 -25.61 -6.83
N ASP A 2 -2.11 -24.45 -6.90
CA ASP A 2 -1.44 -23.20 -7.32
C ASP A 2 -0.55 -22.59 -6.24
N THR A 3 -0.78 -22.91 -4.97
CA THR A 3 0.11 -22.54 -3.84
C THR A 3 1.46 -23.27 -3.87
N LEU A 4 1.67 -24.23 -4.79
CA LEU A 4 2.99 -24.80 -5.08
C LEU A 4 3.84 -23.86 -5.98
N ARG A 5 3.22 -22.80 -6.53
CA ARG A 5 3.87 -21.71 -7.25
C ARG A 5 3.65 -20.43 -6.43
N PRO A 6 4.42 -20.22 -5.36
CA PRO A 6 4.24 -19.05 -4.51
C PRO A 6 4.50 -17.76 -5.29
N SER A 7 3.77 -16.70 -4.95
CA SER A 7 3.94 -15.38 -5.54
C SER A 7 4.83 -14.46 -4.69
N ALA A 8 5.03 -14.81 -3.42
CA ALA A 8 5.88 -14.10 -2.49
C ALA A 8 6.59 -15.07 -1.53
N VAL A 9 7.69 -14.61 -0.93
CA VAL A 9 8.34 -15.26 0.21
C VAL A 9 8.41 -14.25 1.34
N ILE A 10 7.77 -14.56 2.47
CA ILE A 10 7.65 -13.68 3.63
C ILE A 10 8.38 -14.35 4.79
N ASN A 11 9.48 -13.74 5.24
CA ASN A 11 10.30 -14.29 6.34
C ASN A 11 10.73 -15.75 6.10
N GLY A 12 11.04 -16.10 4.85
CA GLY A 12 11.44 -17.46 4.45
C GLY A 12 10.29 -18.45 4.30
N VAL A 13 9.03 -18.00 4.42
CA VAL A 13 7.84 -18.81 4.21
C VAL A 13 7.19 -18.43 2.88
N ASP A 14 6.92 -19.43 2.05
CA ASP A 14 6.19 -19.27 0.80
C ASP A 14 4.77 -18.77 1.07
N ASP A 15 4.35 -17.73 0.35
CA ASP A 15 3.00 -17.17 0.41
C ASP A 15 2.41 -16.96 -0.99
N GLY A 16 1.08 -17.08 -1.04
CA GLY A 16 0.33 -16.83 -2.25
C GLY A 16 0.35 -17.95 -3.27
N ALA A 17 -0.08 -17.62 -4.48
CA ALA A 17 -0.24 -18.55 -5.59
C ALA A 17 -0.12 -17.82 -6.93
N ILE A 18 0.37 -18.55 -7.94
CA ILE A 18 0.39 -18.13 -9.34
C ILE A 18 -0.23 -19.24 -10.20
N SER A 19 -1.11 -18.87 -11.13
CA SER A 19 -1.66 -19.77 -12.14
C SER A 19 -0.55 -20.34 -13.05
N ALA A 20 -0.80 -21.49 -13.67
CA ALA A 20 0.20 -22.15 -14.52
C ALA A 20 0.66 -21.29 -15.71
N ASP A 21 -0.21 -20.42 -16.21
CA ASP A 21 0.06 -19.50 -17.31
C ASP A 21 0.57 -18.12 -16.85
N GLY A 22 0.76 -17.92 -15.54
CA GLY A 22 1.29 -16.68 -14.96
C GLY A 22 0.35 -15.48 -15.01
N LYS A 23 -0.89 -15.64 -15.48
CA LYS A 23 -1.83 -14.51 -15.66
C LYS A 23 -2.58 -14.13 -14.40
N VAL A 24 -2.72 -15.05 -13.46
CA VAL A 24 -3.39 -14.81 -12.18
C VAL A 24 -2.38 -15.04 -11.07
N SER A 25 -2.22 -14.06 -10.18
CA SER A 25 -1.41 -14.20 -8.98
C SER A 25 -2.08 -13.50 -7.80
N GLY A 26 -1.80 -13.98 -6.59
CA GLY A 26 -2.28 -13.39 -5.35
C GLY A 26 -1.41 -13.78 -4.17
N THR A 27 -1.38 -12.96 -3.13
CA THR A 27 -0.63 -13.12 -1.88
C THR A 27 -1.42 -12.43 -0.76
N TYR A 28 -1.27 -12.88 0.49
CA TYR A 28 -1.83 -12.19 1.65
C TYR A 28 -0.96 -11.01 2.11
N LEU A 29 0.16 -10.74 1.43
CA LEU A 29 1.00 -9.59 1.72
C LEU A 29 0.28 -8.28 1.44
N HIS A 30 -0.17 -7.64 2.52
CA HIS A 30 -0.78 -6.33 2.47
C HIS A 30 0.26 -5.22 2.21
N GLY A 31 -0.20 -4.11 1.61
CA GLY A 31 0.63 -2.92 1.41
C GLY A 31 1.69 -3.04 0.30
N LEU A 32 1.75 -4.16 -0.42
CA LEU A 32 2.75 -4.40 -1.46
C LEU A 32 2.80 -3.29 -2.53
N PHE A 33 1.65 -2.77 -2.93
CA PHE A 33 1.54 -1.68 -3.90
C PHE A 33 1.76 -0.28 -3.33
N SER A 34 1.80 -0.12 -2.00
CA SER A 34 2.19 1.13 -1.34
C SER A 34 3.71 1.35 -1.44
N ALA A 35 4.50 0.30 -1.69
CA ALA A 35 5.93 0.42 -1.95
C ALA A 35 6.17 0.88 -3.41
N ASP A 36 6.65 2.12 -3.58
CA ASP A 36 6.81 2.74 -4.90
C ASP A 36 7.75 1.95 -5.82
N ALA A 37 8.86 1.44 -5.29
CA ALA A 37 9.80 0.63 -6.05
C ALA A 37 9.16 -0.67 -6.59
N PHE A 38 8.33 -1.33 -5.77
CA PHE A 38 7.61 -2.53 -6.20
C PHE A 38 6.59 -2.18 -7.28
N ARG A 39 5.76 -1.16 -7.04
CA ARG A 39 4.72 -0.73 -7.98
C ARG A 39 5.31 -0.31 -9.32
N ALA A 40 6.40 0.45 -9.32
CA ALA A 40 7.12 0.84 -10.54
C ALA A 40 7.63 -0.37 -11.33
N LYS A 41 8.29 -1.33 -10.66
CA LYS A 41 8.75 -2.56 -11.33
C LYS A 41 7.63 -3.46 -11.82
N PHE A 42 6.55 -3.56 -11.06
CA PHE A 42 5.37 -4.31 -11.48
C PHE A 42 4.76 -3.73 -12.77
N LEU A 43 4.59 -2.40 -12.83
CA LEU A 43 4.07 -1.73 -14.03
C LEU A 43 5.01 -1.83 -15.23
N GLU A 44 6.32 -1.72 -15.01
CA GLU A 44 7.34 -1.90 -16.04
C GLU A 44 7.24 -3.28 -16.70
N ASN A 45 7.02 -4.33 -15.89
CA ASN A 45 6.83 -5.70 -16.38
C ASN A 45 5.55 -5.86 -17.23
N LEU A 46 4.57 -4.97 -17.07
CA LEU A 46 3.36 -4.92 -17.89
C LEU A 46 3.52 -4.01 -19.13
N GLY A 47 4.72 -3.46 -19.37
CA GLY A 47 4.98 -2.52 -20.46
C GLY A 47 4.47 -1.10 -20.19
N VAL A 48 4.06 -0.79 -18.96
CA VAL A 48 3.59 0.53 -18.56
C VAL A 48 4.77 1.36 -18.06
N LYS A 49 5.02 2.50 -18.70
CA LYS A 49 5.99 3.50 -18.19
C LYS A 49 5.27 4.42 -17.20
N GLY A 50 5.68 4.40 -15.92
CA GLY A 50 5.08 5.22 -14.87
C GLY A 50 5.49 4.77 -13.47
N GLY A 51 4.79 5.26 -12.43
CA GLY A 51 4.95 4.78 -11.05
C GLY A 51 5.91 5.59 -10.16
N GLY A 52 6.52 6.67 -10.67
CA GLY A 52 7.41 7.56 -9.90
C GLY A 52 6.72 8.55 -8.96
N VAL A 53 5.45 8.33 -8.64
CA VAL A 53 4.73 9.13 -7.63
C VAL A 53 5.06 8.56 -6.26
N ASP A 54 5.49 9.42 -5.33
CA ASP A 54 5.65 9.06 -3.92
C ASP A 54 4.27 8.95 -3.28
N TYR A 55 3.70 7.74 -3.34
CA TYR A 55 2.33 7.52 -2.85
C TYR A 55 2.22 7.82 -1.37
N ARG A 56 3.27 7.54 -0.59
CA ARG A 56 3.27 7.79 0.84
C ARG A 56 3.23 9.28 1.13
N ALA A 57 4.06 10.08 0.48
CA ALA A 57 4.05 11.53 0.64
C ALA A 57 2.70 12.15 0.27
N GLU A 58 2.03 11.63 -0.76
CA GLU A 58 0.68 12.07 -1.14
C GLU A 58 -0.35 11.77 -0.05
N VAL A 59 -0.29 10.58 0.56
CA VAL A 59 -1.17 10.21 1.67
C VAL A 59 -0.92 11.08 2.90
N GLU A 60 0.34 11.27 3.29
CA GLU A 60 0.69 12.13 4.43
C GLU A 60 0.18 13.56 4.20
N ARG A 61 0.40 14.13 3.01
CA ARG A 61 -0.10 15.48 2.70
C ARG A 61 -1.62 15.56 2.78
N ALA A 62 -2.34 14.57 2.27
CA ALA A 62 -3.80 14.56 2.37
C ALA A 62 -4.29 14.45 3.82
N LEU A 63 -3.59 13.70 4.67
CA LEU A 63 -3.89 13.61 6.10
C LEU A 63 -3.62 14.93 6.81
N ASP A 64 -2.51 15.60 6.50
CA ASP A 64 -2.18 16.93 7.03
C ASP A 64 -3.22 17.98 6.62
N GLU A 65 -3.69 17.95 5.37
CA GLU A 65 -4.77 18.83 4.88
C GLU A 65 -6.08 18.61 5.65
N VAL A 66 -6.45 17.35 5.90
CA VAL A 66 -7.63 17.03 6.72
C VAL A 66 -7.45 17.50 8.16
N ALA A 67 -6.27 17.28 8.76
CA ALA A 67 -5.99 17.70 10.12
C ALA A 67 -6.12 19.22 10.28
N ALA A 68 -5.57 19.99 9.35
CA ALA A 68 -5.66 21.46 9.35
C ALA A 68 -7.13 21.95 9.25
N GLU A 69 -7.94 21.29 8.44
CA GLU A 69 -9.37 21.62 8.31
C GLU A 69 -10.13 21.31 9.61
N LEU A 70 -9.81 20.20 10.28
CA LEU A 70 -10.39 19.83 11.56
C LEU A 70 -10.00 20.83 12.65
N GLU A 71 -8.73 21.22 12.75
CA GLU A 71 -8.25 22.23 13.71
C GLU A 71 -8.90 23.60 13.51
N THR A 72 -9.31 23.93 12.29
CA THR A 72 -10.03 25.18 11.99
C THR A 72 -11.45 25.17 12.54
N HIS A 73 -12.11 24.00 12.57
CA HIS A 73 -13.54 23.88 12.85
C HIS A 73 -13.87 23.21 14.20
N LEU A 74 -12.91 22.56 14.84
CA LEU A 74 -13.08 21.82 16.09
C LEU A 74 -12.15 22.35 17.17
N ASP A 75 -12.64 22.39 18.40
CA ASP A 75 -11.81 22.61 19.58
C ASP A 75 -11.11 21.29 19.95
N CYS A 76 -10.02 21.00 19.24
CA CYS A 76 -9.22 19.79 19.42
C CYS A 76 -8.68 19.69 20.85
N ASP A 77 -8.30 20.80 21.48
CA ASP A 77 -7.80 20.83 22.86
C ASP A 77 -8.89 20.41 23.86
N ALA A 78 -10.13 20.90 23.70
CA ALA A 78 -11.24 20.46 24.52
C ALA A 78 -11.55 18.97 24.33
N ILE A 79 -11.52 18.48 23.08
CA ILE A 79 -11.74 17.05 22.77
C ILE A 79 -10.65 16.18 23.43
N PHE A 80 -9.38 16.54 23.29
CA PHE A 80 -8.28 15.82 23.93
C PHE A 80 -8.32 15.90 25.46
N GLY A 81 -8.83 17.01 26.01
CA GLY A 81 -9.07 17.17 27.44
C GLY A 81 -10.14 16.21 27.99
N LEU A 82 -11.16 15.88 27.19
CA LEU A 82 -12.21 14.90 27.56
C LEU A 82 -11.76 13.44 27.44
N ALA A 83 -10.75 13.16 26.63
CA ALA A 83 -10.24 11.80 26.40
C ALA A 83 -9.23 11.32 27.47
N ARG A 84 -8.90 12.18 28.44
CA ARG A 84 -8.05 11.86 29.59
C ARG A 84 -8.86 11.61 30.85
#